data_AF-A0AB36FLD5-F1
#
_entry.id   AF-A0AB36FLD5-F1
#
_cell.length_a   1.000
_cell.length_b   1.000
_cell.length_c   1.000
_cell.angle_alpha   90.00
_cell.angle_beta   90.00
_cell.angle_gamma   90.00
#
_symmetry.space_group_name_H-M   'P 1'
#
loop_
_entity.id
_entity.type
_entity.pdbx_description
1 polymer ?
#
loop_
_entity_poly.entity_id
_entity_poly.type
_entity_poly.pdbx_seq_one_letter_code
_entity_poly.pdbx_strand_id
1 'polypeptide(L)'
;MPYCQTHFLAVAPKQVEDILSSFAKENFVAGQKAYWLNDGGINIDAGENDIRAYYYENEATIKFFCRDERNMTIYDRKLRAFAAKHSVSLNEESSGYLFDKLTGK
;
A
#
# COMPACT_ATOMS: atom_id res chain seq x y z
N MET A 1 14.11 -0.57 -0.55
CA MET A 1 12.93 -1.30 -0.05
C MET A 1 11.91 -1.53 -1.18
N PRO A 2 12.25 -2.16 -2.33
CA PRO A 2 11.44 -2.02 -3.56
C PRO A 2 10.29 -3.04 -3.72
N TYR A 3 9.84 -3.71 -2.65
CA TYR A 3 9.20 -5.02 -2.86
C TYR A 3 7.68 -5.01 -3.08
N CYS A 4 6.90 -4.06 -2.55
CA CYS A 4 5.45 -4.15 -2.78
C CYS A 4 5.14 -3.85 -4.26
N GLN A 5 4.39 -4.74 -4.93
CA GLN A 5 4.04 -4.55 -6.34
C GLN A 5 2.72 -3.79 -6.53
N THR A 6 1.90 -3.74 -5.48
CA THR A 6 0.61 -3.06 -5.51
C THR A 6 0.81 -1.55 -5.49
N HIS A 7 0.18 -0.85 -6.44
CA HIS A 7 0.10 0.61 -6.46
C HIS A 7 -1.35 1.06 -6.36
N PHE A 8 -1.62 2.13 -5.62
CA PHE A 8 -2.95 2.76 -5.63
C PHE A 8 -2.96 3.87 -6.67
N LEU A 9 -3.92 3.81 -7.59
CA LEU A 9 -4.04 4.73 -8.72
C LEU A 9 -5.15 5.75 -8.50
N ALA A 10 -5.10 6.84 -9.26
CA ALA A 10 -6.13 7.88 -9.30
C ALA A 10 -6.46 8.46 -7.91
N VAL A 11 -5.46 8.57 -7.05
CA VAL A 11 -5.62 9.10 -5.70
C VAL A 11 -5.39 10.61 -5.71
N ALA A 12 -6.35 11.40 -5.24
CA ALA A 12 -6.16 12.83 -5.09
C ALA A 12 -5.19 13.13 -3.93
N PRO A 13 -4.29 14.14 -4.03
CA PRO A 13 -3.29 14.44 -3.00
C PRO A 13 -3.90 14.58 -1.60
N LYS A 14 -5.05 15.28 -1.51
CA LYS A 14 -5.78 15.51 -0.26
C LYS A 14 -6.32 14.23 0.41
N GLN A 15 -6.43 13.13 -0.34
CA GLN A 15 -6.97 11.86 0.14
C GLN A 15 -5.87 10.88 0.56
N VAL A 16 -4.62 11.14 0.17
CA VAL A 16 -3.49 10.22 0.38
C VAL A 16 -3.35 9.86 1.86
N GLU A 17 -3.26 10.85 2.73
CA GLU A 17 -3.07 10.61 4.17
C GLU A 17 -4.26 9.85 4.79
N ASP A 18 -5.49 10.20 4.42
CA ASP A 18 -6.70 9.55 4.95
C ASP A 18 -6.83 8.10 4.51
N ILE A 19 -6.54 7.81 3.23
CA ILE A 19 -6.53 6.46 2.67
C ILE A 19 -5.49 5.60 3.39
N LEU A 20 -4.26 6.10 3.51
CA LEU A 20 -3.16 5.33 4.12
C LEU A 20 -3.36 5.17 5.64
N SER A 21 -3.96 6.16 6.31
CA SER A 21 -4.33 6.06 7.72
C SER A 21 -5.44 5.05 7.96
N SER A 22 -6.42 4.98 7.06
CA SER A 22 -7.49 3.98 7.14
C SER A 22 -6.94 2.58 6.91
N PHE A 23 -6.04 2.43 5.94
CA PHE A 23 -5.32 1.18 5.70
C PHE A 23 -4.52 0.73 6.94
N ALA A 24 -3.76 1.64 7.56
CA ALA A 24 -2.98 1.36 8.76
C ALA A 24 -3.87 0.91 9.94
N LYS A 25 -4.97 1.62 10.19
CA LYS A 25 -5.95 1.29 11.25
C LYS A 25 -6.58 -0.09 11.08
N GLU A 26 -6.91 -0.48 9.86
CA GLU A 26 -7.59 -1.75 9.59
C GLU A 26 -6.65 -2.96 9.61
N ASN A 27 -5.37 -2.76 9.31
CA ASN A 27 -4.47 -3.87 8.99
C ASN A 27 -3.32 -4.08 10.00
N PHE A 28 -3.11 -3.17 10.95
CA PHE A 28 -2.00 -3.26 11.91
C PHE A 28 -2.49 -3.13 13.35
N VAL A 29 -1.87 -3.91 14.25
CA VAL A 29 -2.36 -4.15 15.62
C VAL A 29 -2.42 -2.87 16.47
N ALA A 30 -1.55 -1.89 16.24
CA ALA A 30 -1.62 -0.59 16.93
C ALA A 30 -2.39 0.50 16.15
N GLY A 31 -2.79 0.23 14.91
CA GLY A 31 -3.67 1.08 14.09
C GLY A 31 -3.29 2.56 14.03
N GLN A 32 -2.00 2.90 14.02
CA GLN A 32 -1.57 4.30 14.05
C GLN A 32 -1.91 5.01 12.73
N LYS A 33 -2.11 6.33 12.82
CA LYS A 33 -2.32 7.18 11.65
C LYS A 33 -1.05 7.16 10.78
N ALA A 34 -1.22 7.11 9.46
CA ALA A 34 -0.08 7.31 8.56
C ALA A 34 0.43 8.75 8.72
N TYR A 35 1.75 8.94 8.64
CA TYR A 35 2.36 10.26 8.83
C TYR A 35 3.52 10.49 7.86
N TRP A 36 3.69 11.76 7.49
CA TRP A 36 4.76 12.21 6.60
C TRP A 36 6.11 12.19 7.30
N LEU A 37 7.12 11.79 6.53
CA LEU A 37 8.52 11.82 6.90
C LEU A 37 9.21 13.01 6.23
N ASN A 38 10.35 13.42 6.77
CA ASN A 38 11.14 14.54 6.24
C ASN A 38 11.68 14.28 4.82
N ASP A 39 11.73 13.02 4.37
CA ASP A 39 12.15 12.62 3.03
C ASP A 39 11.00 12.62 2.00
N GLY A 40 9.81 13.09 2.38
CA GLY A 40 8.61 13.06 1.53
C GLY A 40 7.93 11.68 1.46
N GLY A 41 8.46 10.68 2.16
CA GLY A 41 7.78 9.40 2.35
C GLY A 41 6.65 9.50 3.37
N ILE A 42 5.77 8.51 3.35
CA ILE A 42 4.68 8.36 4.31
C ILE A 42 4.89 7.03 5.00
N ASN A 43 5.02 7.05 6.32
CA ASN A 43 5.15 5.83 7.09
C ASN A 43 3.77 5.23 7.36
N ILE A 44 3.62 3.93 7.12
CA ILE A 44 2.37 3.19 7.28
C ILE A 44 2.66 2.00 8.17
N ASP A 45 2.48 2.19 9.48
CA ASP A 45 2.92 1.21 10.45
C ASP A 45 2.45 1.51 11.89
N ALA A 46 2.49 0.48 12.74
CA ALA A 46 2.24 0.43 14.17
C ALA A 46 3.52 0.50 15.06
N GLY A 47 4.69 0.89 14.54
CA GLY A 47 5.96 1.05 15.27
C GLY A 47 7.20 0.36 14.67
N GLU A 48 7.08 -0.52 13.67
CA GLU A 48 8.15 -1.32 13.05
C GLU A 48 8.61 -0.89 11.62
N ASN A 49 8.09 0.19 11.06
CA ASN A 49 8.30 0.66 9.67
C ASN A 49 8.05 -0.43 8.60
N ASP A 50 6.94 -1.16 8.71
CA ASP A 50 6.60 -2.28 7.83
C ASP A 50 6.42 -1.89 6.36
N ILE A 51 5.75 -0.76 6.11
CA ILE A 51 5.46 -0.24 4.77
C ILE A 51 5.75 1.26 4.73
N ARG A 52 6.48 1.68 3.71
CA ARG A 52 6.63 3.09 3.34
C ARG A 52 5.88 3.37 2.05
N ALA A 53 5.11 4.45 2.01
CA ALA A 53 4.45 4.91 0.79
C ALA A 53 5.09 6.19 0.26
N TYR A 54 5.03 6.37 -1.04
CA TYR A 54 5.39 7.62 -1.71
C TYR A 54 4.27 7.98 -2.68
N TYR A 55 3.83 9.23 -2.62
CA TYR A 55 2.85 9.76 -3.56
C TYR A 55 3.53 10.45 -4.72
N TYR A 56 3.22 10.03 -5.94
CA TYR A 56 3.75 10.55 -7.18
C TYR A 56 2.68 11.42 -7.84
N GLU A 57 2.74 12.73 -7.59
CA GLU A 57 1.74 13.70 -8.06
C GLU A 57 1.47 13.64 -9.56
N ASN A 58 2.53 13.55 -10.37
CA ASN A 58 2.43 13.48 -11.84
C ASN A 58 1.68 12.24 -12.34
N GLU A 59 1.69 11.16 -11.55
CA GLU A 59 1.04 9.88 -11.87
C GLU A 59 -0.26 9.70 -11.09
N ALA A 60 -0.62 10.63 -10.20
CA ALA A 60 -1.69 10.48 -9.21
C ALA A 60 -1.70 9.10 -8.51
N THR A 61 -0.51 8.61 -8.17
CA THR A 61 -0.28 7.21 -7.76
C THR A 61 0.46 7.14 -6.43
N ILE A 62 0.04 6.22 -5.55
CA ILE A 62 0.78 5.84 -4.34
C ILE A 62 1.53 4.54 -4.63
N LYS A 63 2.86 4.57 -4.48
CA LYS A 63 3.71 3.37 -4.57
C LYS A 63 4.18 2.97 -3.18
N PHE A 64 4.26 1.66 -2.94
CA PHE A 64 4.54 1.10 -1.63
C PHE A 64 5.87 0.36 -1.62
N PHE A 65 6.58 0.49 -0.51
CA PHE A 65 7.93 -0.02 -0.29
C PHE A 65 7.89 -0.85 0.99
N CYS A 66 7.85 -2.17 0.81
CA CYS A 66 7.82 -3.16 1.90
C CYS A 66 9.22 -3.29 2.51
N ARG A 67 9.30 -3.38 3.85
CA ARG A 67 10.58 -3.47 4.58
C ARG A 67 11.42 -4.67 4.18
N ASP A 68 10.80 -5.84 4.02
CA ASP A 68 11.46 -7.08 3.63
C ASP A 68 10.64 -7.90 2.62
N GLU A 69 11.35 -8.77 1.88
CA GLU A 69 10.78 -9.64 0.84
C GLU A 69 9.91 -10.76 1.44
N ARG A 70 10.21 -11.21 2.67
CA ARG A 70 9.48 -12.31 3.33
C ARG A 70 8.02 -11.95 3.58
N ASN A 71 7.78 -10.69 3.95
CA ASN A 71 6.45 -10.17 4.26
C ASN A 71 5.78 -9.45 3.08
N MET A 72 6.48 -9.28 1.95
CA MET A 72 5.97 -8.62 0.75
C MET A 72 4.59 -9.17 0.32
N THR A 73 4.47 -10.49 0.20
CA THR A 73 3.21 -11.14 -0.20
C THR A 73 2.06 -10.85 0.77
N ILE A 74 2.36 -10.76 2.07
CA ILE A 74 1.37 -10.49 3.11
C ILE A 74 0.88 -9.04 2.99
N TYR A 75 1.81 -8.10 2.84
CA TYR A 75 1.51 -6.69 2.69
C TYR A 75 0.78 -6.37 1.39
N ASP A 76 1.20 -6.95 0.26
CA ASP A 76 0.49 -6.81 -1.02
C ASP A 76 -0.94 -7.36 -0.93
N ARG A 77 -1.15 -8.50 -0.26
CA ARG A 77 -2.50 -9.04 -0.04
C ARG A 77 -3.36 -8.06 0.76
N LYS A 78 -2.81 -7.46 1.83
CA LYS A 78 -3.52 -6.46 2.64
C LYS A 78 -3.87 -5.22 1.82
N LEU A 79 -2.91 -4.69 1.05
CA LEU A 79 -3.11 -3.52 0.17
C LEU A 79 -4.23 -3.76 -0.85
N ARG A 80 -4.24 -4.94 -1.49
CA ARG A 80 -5.27 -5.32 -2.46
C ARG A 80 -6.63 -5.53 -1.83
N ALA A 81 -6.70 -6.22 -0.70
CA ALA A 81 -7.95 -6.43 0.03
C ALA A 81 -8.56 -5.10 0.48
N PHE A 82 -7.72 -4.18 0.97
CA PHE A 82 -8.12 -2.83 1.31
C PHE A 82 -8.65 -2.07 0.09
N ALA A 83 -7.90 -2.09 -1.01
CA ALA A 83 -8.30 -1.40 -2.23
C ALA A 83 -9.63 -1.91 -2.80
N ALA A 84 -9.85 -3.22 -2.81
CA ALA A 84 -11.12 -3.82 -3.23
C ALA A 84 -12.28 -3.39 -2.30
N LYS A 85 -12.06 -3.38 -0.99
CA LYS A 85 -13.06 -3.00 0.02
C LYS A 85 -13.46 -1.52 -0.08
N HIS A 86 -12.50 -0.64 -0.38
CA HIS A 86 -12.69 0.82 -0.40
C HIS A 86 -12.77 1.41 -1.81
N SER A 87 -12.90 0.55 -2.83
CA SER A 87 -12.97 0.94 -4.25
C SER A 87 -11.81 1.82 -4.71
N VAL A 88 -10.60 1.53 -4.23
CA VAL A 88 -9.36 2.18 -4.68
C VAL A 88 -8.83 1.44 -5.91
N SER A 89 -8.53 2.16 -6.98
CA SER A 89 -7.99 1.58 -8.22
C SER A 89 -6.56 1.07 -8.04
N LEU A 90 -6.22 -0.03 -8.73
CA LEU A 90 -4.90 -0.67 -8.68
C LEU A 90 -4.26 -0.78 -10.06
N ASN A 91 -2.93 -0.93 -10.12
CA ASN A 91 -2.21 -1.27 -11.36
C ASN A 91 -2.59 -2.68 -11.88
N GLU A 92 -2.73 -2.83 -13.21
CA GLU A 92 -3.20 -4.07 -13.86
C GLU A 92 -2.31 -5.29 -13.57
N GLU A 93 -0.99 -5.10 -13.43
CA GLU A 93 -0.04 -6.16 -13.06
C GLU A 93 -0.36 -6.77 -11.70
N SER A 94 -1.02 -6.02 -10.81
CA SER A 94 -1.46 -6.53 -9.52
C SER A 94 -2.66 -7.48 -9.63
N SER A 95 -3.46 -7.43 -10.69
CA SER A 95 -4.56 -8.41 -10.86
C SER A 95 -4.04 -9.79 -11.31
N GLY A 96 -2.97 -9.83 -12.10
CA GLY A 96 -2.37 -11.07 -12.61
C GLY A 96 -1.82 -11.99 -11.51
N TYR A 97 -1.15 -11.43 -10.51
CA TYR A 97 -0.55 -12.21 -9.42
C TYR A 97 -1.59 -12.98 -8.56
N LEU A 98 -2.85 -12.49 -8.47
CA LEU A 98 -3.91 -13.23 -7.79
C LEU A 98 -4.45 -14.37 -8.67
N PHE A 99 -4.52 -14.15 -9.99
CA PHE A 99 -4.92 -15.17 -10.95
C PHE A 99 -3.89 -16.31 -11.00
N ASP A 100 -2.60 -16.00 -11.09
CA ASP A 100 -1.54 -17.00 -11.14
C ASP A 100 -1.45 -17.81 -9.84
N LYS A 101 -1.58 -17.16 -8.68
CA LYS A 101 -1.54 -17.84 -7.38
C LYS A 101 -2.79 -18.66 -7.05
N LEU A 102 -3.97 -18.29 -7.58
CA LEU A 102 -5.20 -19.07 -7.43
C LEU A 102 -5.30 -20.20 -8.44
N THR A 103 -4.64 -20.08 -9.61
CA THR A 103 -4.66 -21.10 -10.67
C THR A 103 -3.44 -22.01 -10.67
N GLY A 104 -2.44 -21.75 -9.82
CA GLY A 104 -1.26 -22.60 -9.65
C GLY A 104 -0.36 -22.64 -10.88
N LYS A 105 -0.31 -21.55 -11.64
CA LYS A 105 0.64 -21.38 -12.75
C LYS A 105 1.91 -20.68 -12.29
#